data_AF-A0A0C9ZDB7-F1
#
_entry.id   AF-A0A0C9ZDB7-F1
#
_cell.length_a   1.000
_cell.length_b   1.000
_cell.length_c   1.000
_cell.angle_alpha   90.00
_cell.angle_beta   90.00
_cell.angle_gamma   90.00
#
_symmetry.space_group_name_H-M   'P 1'
#
loop_
_entity.id
_entity.type
_entity.pdbx_description
1 polymer ?
#
loop_
_entity_poly.entity_id
_entity_poly.type
_entity_poly.pdbx_seq_one_letter_code
_entity_poly.pdbx_strand_id
1 'polypeptide(L)'
;HQLLFKIIHSSTVLLPAWLATLKDHNLPIRMILCDVPTCWNSTFGVVEFFCEYQVAIEDITNKRKLGLTELTLHGHEWDLLLQLQDVLKDAMLFFSHGTPNLPMVILAMDYINEVFT
;
A
#
# COMPACT_ATOMS: atom_id res chain seq x y z
N HIS A 1 6.41 -1.10 3.60
CA HIS A 1 7.32 0.04 3.87
C HIS A 1 8.75 -0.17 3.33
N GLN A 2 9.40 -1.32 3.60
CA GLN A 2 10.82 -1.52 3.29
C GLN A 2 11.17 -1.57 1.78
N LEU A 3 10.26 -2.02 0.91
CA LEU A 3 10.52 -2.15 -0.54
C LEU A 3 10.68 -0.79 -1.24
N LEU A 4 9.68 0.09 -1.15
CA LEU A 4 9.74 1.44 -1.74
C LEU A 4 10.93 2.25 -1.20
N PHE A 5 11.18 2.15 0.11
CA PHE A 5 12.34 2.77 0.74
C PHE A 5 13.65 2.27 0.11
N LYS A 6 13.83 0.96 -0.07
CA LYS A 6 15.01 0.40 -0.75
C LYS A 6 15.14 0.86 -2.20
N ILE A 7 14.04 0.95 -2.95
CA ILE A 7 14.03 1.41 -4.34
C ILE A 7 14.51 2.86 -4.44
N ILE A 8 13.97 3.75 -3.59
CA ILE A 8 14.32 5.18 -3.58
C ILE A 8 15.79 5.39 -3.19
N HIS A 9 16.27 4.66 -2.19
CA HIS A 9 17.64 4.81 -1.69
C HIS A 9 18.69 4.10 -2.56
N SER A 10 18.27 3.24 -3.50
CA SER A 10 19.13 2.62 -4.51
C SER A 10 18.90 3.27 -5.88
N SER A 11 19.30 4.54 -5.97
CA SER A 11 19.10 5.40 -7.14
C SER A 11 19.80 4.89 -8.42
N THR A 12 20.81 4.03 -8.28
CA THR A 12 21.65 3.56 -9.40
C THR A 12 21.26 2.19 -9.95
N VAL A 13 20.57 1.35 -9.16
CA VAL A 13 20.28 -0.04 -9.53
C VAL A 13 18.78 -0.32 -9.48
N LEU A 14 18.14 -0.12 -8.32
CA LEU A 14 16.73 -0.45 -8.16
C LEU A 14 15.81 0.59 -8.80
N LEU A 15 16.14 1.87 -8.71
CA LEU A 15 15.30 2.92 -9.30
C LEU A 15 15.21 2.80 -10.84
N PRO A 16 16.32 2.61 -11.59
CA PRO A 16 16.23 2.38 -13.03
C PRO A 16 15.49 1.07 -13.38
N ALA A 17 15.71 0.01 -12.59
CA ALA A 17 15.01 -1.27 -12.79
C ALA A 17 13.50 -1.15 -12.58
N TRP A 18 13.07 -0.38 -11.57
CA TRP A 18 11.67 -0.04 -11.33
C TRP A 18 11.05 0.73 -12.50
N LEU A 19 11.72 1.79 -12.95
CA LEU A 19 11.25 2.59 -14.09
C LEU A 19 11.17 1.77 -15.38
N ALA A 20 12.08 0.82 -15.60
CA ALA A 20 12.02 -0.11 -16.72
C ALA A 20 10.81 -1.04 -16.63
N THR A 21 10.60 -1.68 -15.48
CA THR A 21 9.43 -2.55 -15.24
C THR A 21 8.11 -1.77 -15.43
N LEU A 22 8.00 -0.53 -14.95
CA LEU A 22 6.81 0.29 -15.19
C LEU A 22 6.56 0.56 -16.67
N LYS A 23 7.62 0.83 -17.45
CA LYS A 23 7.50 1.00 -18.90
C LYS A 23 7.09 -0.29 -19.60
N ASP A 24 7.65 -1.42 -19.18
CA ASP A 24 7.35 -2.73 -19.76
C ASP A 24 5.88 -3.13 -19.54
N HIS A 25 5.30 -2.76 -18.40
CA HIS A 25 3.88 -2.97 -18.08
C HIS A 25 2.95 -1.82 -18.52
N ASN A 26 3.47 -0.81 -19.22
CA ASN A 26 2.73 0.39 -19.63
C ASN A 26 2.02 1.10 -18.46
N LEU A 27 2.61 1.04 -17.26
CA LEU A 27 2.10 1.68 -16.06
C LEU A 27 2.63 3.11 -15.96
N PRO A 28 1.83 4.05 -15.42
CA PRO A 28 2.29 5.41 -15.22
C PRO A 28 3.47 5.44 -14.25
N ILE A 29 4.46 6.28 -14.54
CA ILE A 29 5.62 6.46 -13.67
C ILE A 29 5.14 7.17 -12.40
N ARG A 30 4.96 6.39 -11.33
CA ARG A 30 4.58 6.88 -10.01
C ARG A 30 5.53 6.33 -8.97
N MET A 31 5.91 7.18 -8.03
CA MET A 31 6.68 6.78 -6.86
C MET A 31 5.93 7.27 -5.64
N ILE A 32 5.52 6.36 -4.78
CA ILE A 32 4.93 6.73 -3.50
C ILE A 32 6.06 7.02 -2.52
N LEU A 33 6.25 8.31 -2.28
CA LEU A 33 6.99 8.78 -1.12
C LEU A 33 6.03 8.70 0.07
N CYS A 34 6.13 7.62 0.84
CA CYS A 34 5.54 7.59 2.17
C CYS A 34 6.34 8.51 3.07
N ASP A 35 6.06 9.80 3.04
CA ASP A 35 6.61 10.70 4.04
C ASP A 35 5.62 11.81 4.38
N VAL A 36 4.67 11.47 5.25
CA VAL A 36 3.94 12.44 6.07
C VAL A 36 3.62 11.76 7.41
N PRO A 37 4.37 12.04 8.49
CA PRO A 37 4.11 11.51 9.84
C PRO A 37 2.71 11.83 10.40
N THR A 38 1.96 12.72 9.76
CA THR A 38 0.66 13.24 10.21
C THR A 38 -0.54 12.83 9.35
N CYS A 39 -0.39 11.97 8.34
CA CYS A 39 -1.51 11.56 7.49
C CYS A 39 -2.13 10.24 7.96
N TRP A 40 -3.33 10.31 8.55
CA TRP A 40 -4.16 9.16 8.99
C TRP A 40 -4.50 8.18 7.85
N ASN A 41 -4.32 8.60 6.60
CA ASN A 41 -4.71 7.87 5.39
C ASN A 41 -3.48 7.24 4.71
N SER A 42 -2.30 7.37 5.32
CA SER A 42 -1.02 6.94 4.72
C SER A 42 -0.98 5.43 4.47
N THR A 43 -1.50 4.62 5.39
CA THR A 43 -1.59 3.16 5.21
C THR A 43 -2.49 2.81 4.03
N PHE A 44 -3.63 3.49 3.86
CA PHE A 44 -4.51 3.25 2.73
C PHE A 44 -3.83 3.56 1.39
N GLY A 45 -3.23 4.74 1.26
CA GLY A 45 -2.56 5.13 0.01
C GLY A 45 -1.41 4.18 -0.37
N VAL A 46 -0.74 3.58 0.62
CA VAL A 46 0.25 2.53 0.40
C VAL A 46 -0.40 1.25 -0.10
N VAL A 47 -1.42 0.74 0.61
CA VAL A 47 -2.11 -0.50 0.22
C VAL A 47 -2.71 -0.36 -1.19
N GLU A 48 -3.38 0.76 -1.46
CA GLU A 48 -3.95 1.05 -2.77
C GLU A 48 -2.91 1.00 -3.89
N PHE A 49 -1.74 1.59 -3.68
CA PHE A 49 -0.66 1.52 -4.66
C PHE A 49 -0.07 0.14 -4.83
N PHE A 50 0.09 -0.62 -3.75
CA PHE A 50 0.57 -1.99 -3.87
C PHE A 50 -0.40 -2.83 -4.70
N CYS A 51 -1.71 -2.63 -4.54
CA CYS A 51 -2.73 -3.26 -5.36
C CYS A 51 -2.68 -2.79 -6.83
N GLU A 52 -2.58 -1.48 -7.09
CA GLU A 52 -2.50 -0.93 -8.46
C GLU A 52 -1.27 -1.40 -9.23
N TYR A 53 -0.13 -1.54 -8.54
CA TYR A 53 1.17 -1.87 -9.15
C TYR A 53 1.60 -3.32 -8.89
N GLN A 54 0.66 -4.20 -8.51
CA GLN A 54 0.95 -5.59 -8.14
C GLN A 54 1.85 -6.29 -9.15
N VAL A 55 1.51 -6.22 -10.45
CA VAL A 55 2.26 -6.89 -11.52
C VAL A 55 3.71 -6.39 -11.61
N ALA A 56 3.92 -5.07 -11.47
CA ALA A 56 5.25 -4.48 -11.49
C ALA A 56 6.06 -4.82 -10.22
N ILE A 57 5.39 -4.88 -9.08
CA ILE A 57 6.01 -5.25 -7.80
C ILE A 57 6.44 -6.72 -7.84
N GLU A 58 5.58 -7.62 -8.31
CA GLU A 58 5.91 -9.02 -8.49
C GLU A 58 7.08 -9.22 -9.46
N ASP A 59 7.10 -8.52 -10.60
CA ASP A 59 8.20 -8.60 -11.57
C ASP A 59 9.53 -8.13 -10.97
N ILE A 60 9.56 -6.99 -10.27
CA ILE A 60 10.80 -6.47 -9.69
C ILE A 60 11.29 -7.32 -8.51
N THR A 61 10.40 -7.90 -7.70
CA THR A 61 10.78 -8.78 -6.59
C THR A 61 11.23 -10.16 -7.07
N ASN A 62 10.66 -10.67 -8.15
CA ASN A 62 11.04 -11.95 -8.75
C ASN A 62 12.39 -11.91 -9.47
N LYS A 63 12.90 -10.70 -9.80
CA LYS A 63 14.25 -10.53 -10.34
C LYS A 63 15.30 -10.86 -9.27
N ARG A 64 15.69 -12.14 -9.20
CA ARG A 64 16.71 -12.71 -8.28
C ARG A 64 18.01 -11.88 -8.22
N LYS A 65 18.37 -11.16 -9.28
CA LYS A 65 19.56 -10.29 -9.34
C LYS A 65 19.48 -9.02 -8.50
N LEU A 66 18.27 -8.60 -8.08
CA LEU A 66 18.06 -7.34 -7.36
C LEU A 66 18.08 -7.48 -5.83
N GLY A 67 18.19 -8.70 -5.30
CA GLY A 67 18.20 -8.94 -3.85
C GLY A 67 16.89 -8.56 -3.15
N LEU A 68 15.79 -8.49 -3.90
CA LEU A 68 14.46 -8.14 -3.39
C LEU A 68 13.59 -9.38 -3.09
N THR A 69 14.13 -10.59 -3.28
CA THR A 69 13.39 -11.84 -3.12
C THR A 69 12.78 -12.02 -1.73
N GLU A 70 13.46 -11.52 -0.69
CA GLU A 70 12.97 -11.56 0.71
C GLU A 70 11.77 -10.64 0.96
N LEU A 71 11.53 -9.68 0.07
CA LEU A 71 10.40 -8.75 0.12
C LEU A 71 9.27 -9.15 -0.83
N THR A 72 9.34 -10.35 -1.41
CA THR A 72 8.31 -10.90 -2.28
C THR A 72 7.09 -11.25 -1.46
N LEU A 73 5.95 -10.71 -1.85
CA LEU A 73 4.67 -11.05 -1.26
C LEU A 73 4.16 -12.35 -1.87
N HIS A 74 3.69 -13.25 -1.01
CA HIS A 74 3.07 -14.51 -1.40
C HIS A 74 1.59 -14.28 -1.72
N GLY A 75 0.96 -15.21 -2.46
CA GLY A 75 -0.45 -15.07 -2.85
C GLY A 75 -1.39 -14.75 -1.68
N HIS A 76 -1.20 -15.41 -0.52
CA HIS A 76 -1.97 -15.12 0.68
C HIS A 76 -1.76 -13.69 1.23
N GLU A 77 -0.53 -13.16 1.15
CA GLU A 77 -0.23 -11.80 1.60
C GLU A 77 -0.87 -10.76 0.68
N TRP A 78 -0.99 -11.06 -0.62
CA TRP A 78 -1.77 -10.24 -1.56
C TRP A 78 -3.26 -10.28 -1.26
N ASP A 79 -3.81 -11.45 -0.93
CA ASP A 79 -5.22 -11.58 -0.53
C ASP A 79 -5.51 -10.78 0.74
N LEU A 80 -4.58 -10.77 1.71
CA LEU A 80 -4.68 -9.95 2.92
C LEU A 80 -4.59 -8.45 2.60
N LEU A 81 -3.74 -8.03 1.67
CA LEU A 81 -3.65 -6.64 1.24
C LEU A 81 -4.95 -6.17 0.57
N LEU A 82 -5.58 -7.00 -0.25
CA LEU A 82 -6.87 -6.67 -0.86
C LEU A 82 -7.97 -6.54 0.19
N GLN A 83 -8.05 -7.46 1.15
CA GLN A 83 -9.00 -7.36 2.26
C GLN A 83 -8.77 -6.10 3.10
N LEU A 84 -7.51 -5.77 3.38
CA LEU A 84 -7.14 -4.55 4.09
C LEU A 84 -7.52 -3.30 3.28
N GLN A 85 -7.35 -3.33 1.95
CA GLN A 85 -7.75 -2.23 1.08
C GLN A 85 -9.24 -1.94 1.21
N ASP A 86 -10.08 -2.98 1.17
CA ASP A 86 -11.54 -2.84 1.22
C ASP A 86 -12.01 -2.31 2.57
N VAL A 87 -11.50 -2.85 3.69
CA VAL A 87 -11.84 -2.37 5.04
C VAL A 87 -11.44 -0.90 5.21
N LEU A 88 -10.26 -0.51 4.71
CA LEU A 88 -9.81 0.89 4.79
C LEU A 88 -10.66 1.80 3.90
N LYS A 89 -11.06 1.37 2.69
CA LYS A 89 -11.99 2.12 1.82
C LYS A 89 -13.32 2.36 2.52
N ASP A 90 -13.91 1.31 3.08
CA ASP A 90 -15.20 1.40 3.77
C ASP A 90 -15.13 2.33 4.98
N ALA A 91 -14.07 2.22 5.78
CA ALA A 91 -13.84 3.12 6.91
C ALA A 91 -13.71 4.58 6.46
N MET A 92 -12.88 4.89 5.45
CA MET A 92 -12.75 6.27 4.98
C MET A 92 -14.04 6.79 4.36
N LEU A 93 -14.77 5.98 3.60
CA LEU A 93 -16.07 6.37 3.06
C LEU A 93 -17.03 6.73 4.20
N PHE A 94 -17.14 5.85 5.20
CA PHE A 94 -17.95 6.08 6.38
C PHE A 94 -17.63 7.42 7.06
N PHE A 95 -16.35 7.69 7.35
CA PHE A 95 -15.92 8.93 8.01
C PHE A 95 -15.92 10.17 7.09
N SER A 96 -15.93 10.00 5.76
CA SER A 96 -15.99 11.10 4.80
C SER A 96 -17.40 11.65 4.59
N HIS A 97 -18.43 10.87 4.93
CA HIS A 97 -19.80 11.36 4.88
C HIS A 97 -20.00 12.52 5.85
N GLY A 98 -20.83 13.50 5.49
CA GLY A 98 -21.25 14.57 6.42
C GLY A 98 -22.23 14.11 7.51
N THR A 99 -22.53 12.81 7.55
CA THR A 99 -23.61 12.18 8.33
C THR A 99 -23.17 11.61 9.69
N PRO A 100 -21.96 11.03 9.88
CA PRO A 100 -21.51 10.57 11.18
C PRO A 100 -21.34 11.79 12.10
N ASN A 101 -22.23 11.88 13.09
CA ASN A 101 -22.05 12.81 14.19
C ASN A 101 -21.06 12.21 15.21
N LEU A 102 -20.54 13.06 16.09
CA LEU A 102 -19.57 12.63 17.12
C LEU A 102 -20.01 11.37 17.91
N PRO A 103 -21.29 11.20 18.29
CA PRO A 103 -21.77 9.95 18.89
C PRO A 103 -21.61 8.69 18.02
N MET A 104 -21.91 8.77 16.71
CA MET A 104 -21.72 7.63 15.81
C MET A 104 -20.24 7.25 15.64
N VAL A 105 -19.34 8.24 15.65
CA VAL A 105 -17.89 8.00 15.60
C VAL A 105 -17.43 7.26 16.85
N ILE A 106 -17.89 7.66 18.03
CA ILE A 106 -17.56 7.00 19.30
C ILE A 106 -18.05 5.54 19.27
N LEU A 107 -19.30 5.30 18.87
CA LEU A 107 -19.86 3.95 18.77
C LEU A 107 -19.10 3.07 17.77
N ALA A 108 -18.70 3.62 16.62
CA ALA A 108 -17.89 2.90 15.64
C ALA A 108 -16.50 2.56 16.20
N MET A 109 -15.86 3.50 16.92
CA MET A 109 -14.56 3.25 17.57
C MET A 109 -14.66 2.20 18.67
N ASP A 110 -15.70 2.25 19.51
CA ASP A 110 -15.94 1.27 20.57
C ASP A 110 -16.16 -0.14 19.99
N TYR A 111 -16.96 -0.25 18.93
CA TYR A 111 -17.17 -1.52 18.22
C TYR A 111 -15.88 -2.07 17.60
N ILE A 112 -15.08 -1.22 16.95
CA ILE A 112 -13.76 -1.63 16.41
C ILE A 112 -12.87 -2.11 17.55
N ASN A 113 -12.84 -1.40 18.69
CA ASN A 113 -12.06 -1.83 19.83
C ASN A 113 -12.56 -3.18 20.39
N GLU A 114 -13.86 -3.43 20.47
CA GLU A 114 -14.40 -4.72 20.93
C GLU A 114 -14.06 -5.89 19.99
N VAL A 115 -14.14 -5.68 18.67
CA VAL A 115 -13.94 -6.76 17.69
C VAL A 115 -12.47 -7.13 17.49
N PHE A 116 -11.56 -6.17 17.68
CA PHE A 116 -10.13 -6.33 17.37
C PHE A 116 -9.20 -6.39 18.60
N THR A 117 -9.75 -6.50 19.83
CA THR A 117 -8.99 -6.71 21.09
C THR A 117 -9.25 -8.09 21.67
#